data_AF-A0A7C4HV49-F1
#
_entry.id   AF-A0A7C4HV49-F1
#
_cell.length_a   1.000
_cell.length_b   1.000
_cell.length_c   1.000
_cell.angle_alpha   90.00
_cell.angle_beta   90.00
_cell.angle_gamma   90.00
#
_symmetry.space_group_name_H-M   'P 1'
#
loop_
_entity.id
_entity.type
_entity.pdbx_description
1 polymer ?
#
loop_
_entity_poly.entity_id
_entity_poly.type
_entity_poly.pdbx_seq_one_letter_code
_entity_poly.pdbx_strand_id
1 'polypeptide(L)'
;MRNMLKRCFPVIPSRGRNAISKGAVVAIVVVLIIAVVGAVIYSITAPPPAPTPTILTTTIVTTVSTPAPTPILTTQVVVTTVTAPVTIVTTPATPELIKLTIVSASTGGGGYLSTSAIISAIGYLENIVLVHQAGAGTLGISLLAEGKCDIGLGYTGDAIELYQKGFKNIRVMFPVGVYPGQLFTRADSDIKSWRDLNGKAISIGSPAFVANKMFKEIMKVLDIKPREVKELGHEDSFNLLVTGAIDAYFLTALPNPTAQEIAMRFPLKIVPPSPEELAIIKEKLPQFPIFKVDVSKGKVYQGIDLVYESPSDFGWLFGTDKIPQEIGYKLFKAYWENRASVAAKLYPQHGWWTLGTMLETGGIPLHAGVVQFLLEKNVTVPQNLIPPEFKG
;
A
#
# COMPACT_ATOMS: atom_id res chain seq x y z
N MET A 1 48.25 -5.96 33.17
CA MET A 1 47.14 -5.67 32.23
C MET A 1 47.15 -6.79 31.20
N ARG A 2 46.45 -7.92 31.34
CA ARG A 2 45.02 -8.13 31.67
C ARG A 2 44.10 -7.36 30.72
N ASN A 3 43.30 -8.14 29.99
CA ASN A 3 42.03 -7.83 29.35
C ASN A 3 42.08 -6.97 28.08
N MET A 4 41.70 -7.58 26.95
CA MET A 4 40.44 -7.34 26.24
C MET A 4 40.58 -7.78 24.78
N LEU A 5 39.63 -8.61 24.32
CA LEU A 5 39.25 -8.97 22.94
C LEU A 5 39.03 -10.48 22.77
N LYS A 6 38.13 -11.01 23.59
CA LYS A 6 37.30 -12.17 23.26
C LYS A 6 35.86 -11.75 23.47
N ARG A 7 35.16 -11.38 22.39
CA ARG A 7 33.70 -11.43 22.22
C ARG A 7 33.37 -10.82 20.87
N CYS A 8 32.91 -11.67 19.96
CA CYS A 8 31.98 -11.45 18.85
C CYS A 8 32.28 -12.51 17.80
N PHE A 9 31.62 -13.66 17.88
CA PHE A 9 31.01 -14.39 16.76
C PHE A 9 30.29 -15.63 17.32
N PRO A 10 29.01 -15.86 17.00
CA PRO A 10 28.25 -16.97 17.54
C PRO A 10 28.72 -18.31 16.95
N VAL A 11 28.79 -19.30 17.82
CA VAL A 11 29.04 -20.72 17.51
C VAL A 11 27.87 -21.26 16.68
N ILE A 12 28.12 -21.60 15.41
CA ILE A 12 27.19 -22.37 14.59
C ILE A 12 27.42 -23.86 14.89
N PRO A 13 26.37 -24.67 15.14
CA PRO A 13 26.54 -26.09 15.47
C PRO A 13 27.03 -26.90 14.27
N SER A 14 27.95 -27.83 14.52
CA SER A 14 28.42 -28.81 13.54
C SER A 14 27.30 -29.77 13.12
N ARG A 15 26.73 -29.58 11.94
CA ARG A 15 25.93 -30.60 11.22
C ARG A 15 26.36 -30.66 9.75
N GLY A 16 26.75 -31.86 9.32
CA GLY A 16 26.79 -32.26 7.90
C GLY A 16 28.04 -31.83 7.12
N ARG A 17 29.10 -32.65 7.14
CA ARG A 17 30.12 -32.65 6.08
C ARG A 17 29.48 -33.22 4.81
N ASN A 18 28.76 -32.40 4.05
CA ASN A 18 28.36 -32.75 2.69
C ASN A 18 29.57 -32.55 1.76
N ALA A 19 30.09 -33.64 1.23
CA ALA A 19 31.09 -33.62 0.17
C ALA A 19 30.53 -32.83 -1.02
N ILE A 20 31.10 -31.65 -1.28
CA ILE A 20 30.82 -30.89 -2.50
C ILE A 20 31.25 -31.78 -3.66
N SER A 21 30.30 -32.22 -4.49
CA SER A 21 30.60 -33.11 -5.60
C SER A 21 31.58 -32.42 -6.56
N LYS A 22 32.45 -33.18 -7.23
CA LYS A 22 33.40 -32.62 -8.21
C LYS A 22 32.70 -31.75 -9.27
N GLY A 23 31.43 -32.03 -9.58
CA GLY A 23 30.59 -31.22 -10.48
C GLY A 23 30.24 -29.83 -9.92
N ALA A 24 30.00 -29.70 -8.61
CA ALA A 24 29.72 -28.41 -7.98
C ALA A 24 30.97 -27.52 -7.90
N VAL A 25 32.15 -28.11 -7.70
CA VAL A 25 33.43 -27.35 -7.76
C VAL A 25 33.70 -26.85 -9.17
N VAL A 26 33.49 -27.68 -10.19
CA VAL A 26 33.66 -27.28 -11.60
C VAL A 26 32.68 -26.17 -11.98
N ALA A 27 31.42 -26.25 -11.54
CA ALA A 27 30.42 -25.21 -11.80
C ALA A 27 30.81 -23.86 -11.18
N ILE A 28 31.31 -23.85 -9.95
CA ILE A 28 31.76 -22.63 -9.26
C ILE A 28 32.98 -22.02 -9.98
N VAL A 29 33.93 -22.85 -10.42
CA VAL A 29 35.11 -22.38 -11.17
C VAL A 29 34.72 -21.82 -12.52
N VAL A 30 33.78 -22.44 -13.24
CA VAL A 30 33.28 -21.92 -14.52
C VAL A 30 32.56 -20.58 -14.34
N VAL A 31 31.72 -20.42 -13.31
CA VAL A 31 31.05 -19.15 -13.00
C VAL A 31 32.06 -18.05 -12.66
N LEU A 32 33.11 -18.36 -11.91
CA LEU A 32 34.18 -17.42 -11.60
C LEU A 32 34.98 -17.02 -12.85
N ILE A 33 35.28 -17.96 -13.75
CA ILE A 33 35.97 -17.67 -15.01
C ILE A 33 35.10 -16.78 -15.90
N ILE A 34 33.79 -17.06 -16.01
CA ILE A 34 32.85 -16.23 -16.79
C ILE A 34 32.76 -14.81 -16.19
N ALA A 35 32.74 -14.68 -14.86
CA ALA A 35 32.71 -13.38 -14.20
C ALA A 35 34.00 -12.57 -14.43
N VAL A 36 35.17 -13.23 -14.37
CA VAL A 36 36.46 -12.58 -14.64
C VAL A 36 36.59 -12.19 -16.11
N VAL A 37 36.20 -13.08 -17.04
CA VAL A 37 36.20 -12.77 -18.49
C VAL A 37 35.21 -11.65 -18.81
N GLY A 38 34.03 -11.64 -18.18
CA GLY A 38 33.05 -10.55 -18.32
C GLY A 38 33.58 -9.21 -17.79
N ALA A 39 34.28 -9.19 -16.66
CA ALA A 39 34.92 -7.99 -16.12
C ALA A 39 36.07 -7.48 -17.02
N VAL A 40 36.85 -8.40 -17.60
CA VAL A 40 37.90 -8.06 -18.57
C VAL A 40 37.27 -7.48 -19.82
N ILE A 41 36.26 -8.14 -20.43
CA ILE A 41 35.55 -7.63 -21.61
C ILE A 41 34.92 -6.26 -21.35
N TYR A 42 34.36 -6.03 -20.17
CA TYR A 42 33.84 -4.71 -19.78
C TYR A 42 34.95 -3.64 -19.73
N SER A 43 36.14 -3.98 -19.21
CA SER A 43 37.27 -3.04 -19.14
C SER A 43 37.89 -2.68 -20.50
N ILE A 44 37.75 -3.53 -21.52
CA ILE A 44 38.20 -3.26 -22.91
C ILE A 44 37.12 -2.63 -23.80
N THR A 45 35.84 -2.62 -23.39
CA THR A 45 34.72 -2.08 -24.17
C THR A 45 34.07 -0.84 -23.56
N ALA A 46 34.55 -0.40 -22.39
CA ALA A 46 34.10 0.83 -21.77
C ALA A 46 34.42 2.04 -22.68
N PRO A 47 33.45 2.88 -23.04
CA PRO A 47 33.71 4.11 -23.79
C PRO A 47 34.62 5.04 -22.96
N PRO A 48 35.52 5.80 -23.59
CA PRO A 48 36.44 6.67 -22.87
C PRO A 48 35.66 7.73 -22.06
N PRO A 49 36.16 8.12 -20.86
CA PRO A 49 35.54 9.18 -20.08
C PRO A 49 35.50 10.48 -20.89
N ALA A 50 34.38 11.21 -20.77
CA ALA A 50 34.19 12.49 -21.44
C ALA A 50 35.36 13.46 -21.16
N PRO A 51 35.81 14.27 -22.14
CA PRO A 51 36.93 15.17 -21.95
C PRO A 51 36.58 16.22 -20.87
N THR A 52 37.44 16.31 -19.87
CA THR A 52 37.48 17.42 -18.91
C THR A 52 37.64 18.74 -19.68
N PRO A 53 36.87 19.80 -19.40
CA PRO A 53 37.00 21.06 -20.12
C PRO A 53 38.39 21.67 -19.90
N THR A 54 39.10 21.88 -21.01
CA THR A 54 40.37 22.60 -21.08
C THR A 54 40.17 24.05 -20.67
N ILE A 55 40.86 24.47 -19.62
CA ILE A 55 41.01 25.88 -19.23
C ILE A 55 41.92 26.56 -20.26
N LEU A 56 41.54 27.77 -20.67
CA LEU A 56 42.23 28.62 -21.64
C LEU A 56 43.74 28.74 -21.37
N THR A 57 44.56 28.29 -22.31
CA THR A 57 46.00 28.60 -22.33
C THR A 57 46.24 29.81 -23.23
N THR A 58 46.79 30.89 -22.66
CA THR A 58 47.27 32.04 -23.44
C THR A 58 48.65 31.70 -23.99
N THR A 59 48.78 31.55 -25.31
CA THR A 59 50.09 31.38 -25.96
C THR A 59 50.54 32.73 -26.52
N ILE A 60 51.61 33.29 -25.94
CA ILE A 60 52.33 34.43 -26.52
C ILE A 60 53.29 33.87 -27.57
N VAL A 61 53.09 34.21 -28.83
CA VAL A 61 54.04 33.87 -29.91
C VAL A 61 54.99 35.05 -30.12
N THR A 62 56.27 34.83 -29.81
CA THR A 62 57.34 35.78 -30.11
C THR A 62 58.07 35.30 -31.37
N THR A 63 57.99 36.04 -32.46
CA THR A 63 58.84 35.80 -33.64
C THR A 63 59.94 36.83 -33.73
N VAL A 64 61.19 36.37 -33.80
CA VAL A 64 62.37 37.19 -34.08
C VAL A 64 62.59 37.18 -35.59
N SER A 65 62.68 38.36 -36.21
CA SER A 65 63.15 38.52 -37.59
C SER A 65 64.61 39.00 -37.60
N THR A 66 65.45 38.35 -38.40
CA THR A 66 66.76 38.85 -38.86
C THR A 66 66.72 38.98 -40.39
N PRO A 67 67.47 39.91 -41.05
CA PRO A 67 68.80 40.38 -40.62
C PRO A 67 69.07 41.91 -40.68
N ALA A 68 69.90 42.39 -39.73
CA ALA A 68 70.75 43.60 -39.72
C ALA A 68 70.10 45.02 -39.82
N PRO A 69 70.81 46.07 -39.35
CA PRO A 69 71.03 46.41 -37.95
C PRO A 69 70.06 47.53 -37.48
N THR A 70 69.48 47.35 -36.30
CA THR A 70 68.58 48.25 -35.53
C THR A 70 67.07 48.14 -35.81
N PRO A 71 66.34 47.25 -35.10
CA PRO A 71 64.88 47.19 -35.16
C PRO A 71 64.20 48.13 -34.14
N ILE A 72 63.20 48.89 -34.60
CA ILE A 72 62.24 49.64 -33.79
C ILE A 72 61.02 48.73 -33.56
N LEU A 73 60.63 48.48 -32.31
CA LEU A 73 59.39 47.74 -31.99
C LEU A 73 58.18 48.65 -32.14
N THR A 74 57.26 48.28 -33.03
CA THR A 74 55.91 48.88 -33.11
C THR A 74 54.89 47.78 -32.81
N THR A 75 54.13 47.92 -31.73
CA THR A 75 53.04 46.99 -31.38
C THR A 75 51.76 47.45 -32.07
N GLN A 76 51.24 46.67 -33.02
CA GLN A 76 49.87 46.84 -33.51
C GLN A 76 48.96 45.78 -32.90
N VAL A 77 47.87 46.23 -32.26
CA VAL A 77 46.80 45.37 -31.77
C VAL A 77 45.71 45.34 -32.84
N VAL A 78 45.57 44.20 -33.52
CA VAL A 78 44.45 43.96 -34.45
C VAL A 78 43.37 43.20 -33.69
N VAL A 79 42.23 43.85 -33.45
CA VAL A 79 41.05 43.24 -32.84
C VAL A 79 40.08 42.87 -33.95
N THR A 80 39.89 41.58 -34.20
CA THR A 80 38.87 41.08 -35.13
C THR A 80 37.72 40.47 -34.33
N THR A 81 36.55 41.11 -34.35
CA THR A 81 35.33 40.58 -33.71
C THR A 81 34.64 39.58 -34.65
N VAL A 82 34.62 38.30 -34.27
CA VAL A 82 33.80 37.27 -34.92
C VAL A 82 32.55 37.04 -34.08
N THR A 83 31.39 37.52 -34.54
CA THR A 83 30.09 37.22 -33.93
C THR A 83 29.54 35.92 -34.51
N ALA A 84 29.69 34.81 -33.78
CA ALA A 84 28.97 33.57 -34.06
C ALA A 84 27.66 33.53 -33.25
N PRO A 85 26.53 33.07 -33.81
CA PRO A 85 25.29 32.91 -33.06
C PRO A 85 25.45 31.83 -31.98
N VAL A 86 25.21 32.20 -30.72
CA VAL A 86 25.19 31.27 -29.59
C VAL A 86 23.84 30.57 -29.60
N THR A 87 23.79 29.33 -30.09
CA THR A 87 22.62 28.46 -29.93
C THR A 87 22.61 27.98 -28.48
N ILE A 88 21.71 28.53 -27.66
CA ILE A 88 21.47 28.05 -26.29
C ILE A 88 20.76 26.70 -26.42
N VAL A 89 21.51 25.61 -26.31
CA VAL A 89 20.93 24.27 -26.17
C VAL A 89 20.42 24.18 -24.73
N THR A 90 19.14 24.49 -24.51
CA THR A 90 18.48 24.19 -23.23
C THR A 90 18.39 22.68 -23.10
N THR A 91 19.24 22.08 -22.27
CA THR A 91 19.06 20.69 -21.85
C THR A 91 17.69 20.58 -21.18
N PRO A 92 16.78 19.68 -21.63
CA PRO A 92 15.51 19.50 -20.95
C PRO A 92 15.79 19.13 -19.49
N ALA A 93 15.14 19.82 -18.56
CA ALA A 93 15.26 19.53 -17.13
C ALA A 93 14.94 18.05 -16.91
N THR A 94 15.84 17.33 -16.23
CA THR A 94 15.53 15.97 -15.78
C THR A 94 14.28 16.04 -14.93
N PRO A 95 13.19 15.35 -15.28
CA PRO A 95 11.96 15.41 -14.51
C PRO A 95 12.23 15.03 -13.06
N GLU A 96 11.72 15.85 -12.14
CA GLU A 96 11.91 15.65 -10.70
C GLU A 96 11.30 14.31 -10.28
N LEU A 97 12.08 13.49 -9.58
CA LEU A 97 11.63 12.22 -9.06
C LEU A 97 10.67 12.43 -7.89
N ILE A 98 9.40 12.07 -8.06
CA ILE A 98 8.38 12.14 -7.03
C ILE A 98 8.40 10.84 -6.22
N LYS A 99 8.83 10.94 -4.97
CA LYS A 99 8.80 9.82 -4.02
C LYS A 99 7.60 9.95 -3.09
N LEU A 100 6.72 8.96 -3.08
CA LEU A 100 5.57 8.89 -2.17
C LEU A 100 5.73 7.71 -1.22
N THR A 101 5.67 7.99 0.08
CA THR A 101 5.70 7.00 1.15
C THR A 101 4.28 6.56 1.51
N ILE A 102 4.08 5.25 1.59
CA ILE A 102 2.79 4.63 1.91
C ILE A 102 2.96 3.83 3.20
N VAL A 103 2.19 4.14 4.25
CA VAL A 103 2.15 3.32 5.47
C VAL A 103 0.78 2.67 5.59
N SER A 104 0.75 1.33 5.66
CA SER A 104 -0.51 0.59 5.79
C SER A 104 -0.59 -0.30 7.04
N ALA A 105 -1.01 -1.56 6.90
CA ALA A 105 -1.14 -2.50 8.01
C ALA A 105 0.18 -3.24 8.29
N SER A 106 0.15 -4.19 9.22
CA SER A 106 1.27 -5.12 9.45
C SER A 106 1.47 -6.02 8.23
N THR A 107 2.69 -6.50 7.99
CA THR A 107 3.07 -7.23 6.76
C THR A 107 2.23 -8.48 6.47
N GLY A 108 1.65 -9.12 7.50
CA GLY A 108 0.73 -10.26 7.36
C GLY A 108 -0.76 -9.90 7.35
N GLY A 109 -1.11 -8.63 7.54
CA GLY A 109 -2.49 -8.16 7.59
C GLY A 109 -3.08 -7.89 6.20
N GLY A 110 -4.39 -8.09 6.06
CA GLY A 110 -5.10 -7.89 4.79
C GLY A 110 -4.92 -6.49 4.18
N GLY A 111 -4.83 -5.44 5.02
CA GLY A 111 -4.56 -4.08 4.54
C GLY A 111 -3.18 -3.91 3.89
N TYR A 112 -2.16 -4.64 4.35
CA TYR A 112 -0.82 -4.61 3.74
C TYR A 112 -0.83 -5.32 2.39
N LEU A 113 -1.37 -6.55 2.34
CA LEU A 113 -1.50 -7.33 1.10
C LEU A 113 -2.32 -6.60 0.03
N SER A 114 -3.44 -6.00 0.42
CA SER A 114 -4.25 -5.16 -0.48
C SER A 114 -3.49 -3.93 -0.95
N THR A 115 -2.79 -3.21 -0.06
CA THR A 115 -1.96 -2.06 -0.46
C THR A 115 -0.89 -2.47 -1.47
N SER A 116 -0.23 -3.61 -1.26
CA SER A 116 0.73 -4.16 -2.20
C SER A 116 0.08 -4.54 -3.53
N ALA A 117 -1.15 -5.05 -3.53
CA ALA A 117 -1.92 -5.30 -4.75
C ALA A 117 -2.26 -4.01 -5.50
N ILE A 118 -2.62 -2.92 -4.80
CA ILE A 118 -2.82 -1.58 -5.38
C ILE A 118 -1.53 -1.11 -6.06
N ILE A 119 -0.40 -1.14 -5.36
CA ILE A 119 0.91 -0.72 -5.91
C ILE A 119 1.29 -1.59 -7.12
N SER A 120 1.07 -2.90 -7.04
CA SER A 120 1.33 -3.81 -8.17
C SER A 120 0.44 -3.51 -9.38
N ALA A 121 -0.81 -3.08 -9.18
CA ALA A 121 -1.71 -2.68 -10.26
C ALA A 121 -1.33 -1.33 -10.85
N ILE A 122 -0.85 -0.39 -10.04
CA ILE A 122 -0.29 0.88 -10.53
C ILE A 122 0.91 0.61 -11.44
N GLY A 123 1.77 -0.33 -11.05
CA GLY A 123 2.96 -0.69 -11.82
C GLY A 123 3.98 0.44 -11.88
N TYR A 124 4.81 0.44 -12.92
CA TYR A 124 5.80 1.48 -13.13
C TYR A 124 5.15 2.73 -13.74
N LEU A 125 5.41 3.88 -13.14
CA LEU A 125 5.11 5.20 -13.70
C LEU A 125 6.41 6.00 -13.75
N GLU A 126 6.66 6.65 -14.89
CA GLU A 126 7.86 7.45 -15.08
C GLU A 126 7.95 8.55 -14.00
N ASN A 127 9.12 8.66 -13.37
CA ASN A 127 9.42 9.66 -12.34
C ASN A 127 8.57 9.58 -11.06
N ILE A 128 7.87 8.47 -10.81
CA ILE A 128 7.14 8.25 -9.55
C ILE A 128 7.65 6.97 -8.88
N VAL A 129 8.03 7.08 -7.60
CA VAL A 129 8.46 5.95 -6.77
C VAL A 129 7.53 5.84 -5.56
N LEU A 130 6.86 4.69 -5.45
CA LEU A 130 6.03 4.35 -4.29
C LEU A 130 6.85 3.51 -3.31
N VAL A 131 6.99 3.98 -2.07
CA VAL A 131 7.70 3.26 -1.01
C VAL A 131 6.69 2.79 0.04
N HIS A 132 6.39 1.50 0.03
CA HIS A 132 5.46 0.89 0.97
C HIS A 132 6.15 0.42 2.24
N GLN A 133 5.64 0.86 3.39
CA GLN A 133 6.11 0.51 4.72
C GLN A 133 4.98 -0.14 5.51
N ALA A 134 5.37 -1.10 6.36
CA ALA A 134 4.45 -1.71 7.30
C ALA A 134 4.05 -0.72 8.39
N GLY A 135 2.79 -0.78 8.79
CA GLY A 135 2.25 -0.06 9.95
C GLY A 135 1.45 -1.00 10.85
N ALA A 136 0.45 -0.46 11.55
CA ALA A 136 -0.44 -1.23 12.41
C ALA A 136 -1.84 -0.62 12.41
N GLY A 137 -2.82 -1.30 11.81
CA GLY A 137 -4.21 -0.85 11.77
C GLY A 137 -4.35 0.60 11.29
N THR A 138 -4.83 1.48 12.16
CA THR A 138 -5.08 2.92 11.94
C THR A 138 -3.84 3.81 12.07
N LEU A 139 -2.65 3.22 12.30
CA LEU A 139 -1.40 3.98 12.40
C LEU A 139 -1.10 4.74 11.10
N GLY A 140 -1.43 4.19 9.93
CA GLY A 140 -1.16 4.83 8.64
C GLY A 140 -1.79 6.23 8.53
N ILE A 141 -3.10 6.33 8.76
CA ILE A 141 -3.83 7.61 8.72
C ILE A 141 -3.39 8.58 9.83
N SER A 142 -2.94 8.06 10.97
CA SER A 142 -2.36 8.89 12.05
C SER A 142 -1.01 9.50 11.62
N LEU A 143 -0.12 8.69 11.02
CA LEU A 143 1.16 9.18 10.50
C LEU A 143 0.99 10.14 9.32
N LEU A 144 -0.05 9.94 8.50
CA LEU A 144 -0.45 10.89 7.46
C LEU A 144 -0.81 12.25 8.07
N ALA A 145 -1.63 12.26 9.13
CA ALA A 145 -2.03 13.47 9.82
C ALA A 145 -0.84 14.21 10.46
N GLU A 146 0.18 13.48 10.90
CA GLU A 146 1.44 14.02 11.42
C GLU A 146 2.44 14.44 10.32
N GLY A 147 2.12 14.21 9.04
CA GLY A 147 3.01 14.50 7.92
C GLY A 147 4.24 13.58 7.84
N LYS A 148 4.17 12.38 8.45
CA LYS A 148 5.24 11.38 8.48
C LYS A 148 5.15 10.36 7.34
N CYS A 149 4.05 10.34 6.61
CA CYS A 149 3.91 9.65 5.33
C CYS A 149 3.03 10.44 4.36
N ASP A 150 3.14 10.14 3.07
CA ASP A 150 2.38 10.82 2.01
C ASP A 150 1.00 10.19 1.80
N ILE A 151 0.91 8.87 2.01
CA ILE A 151 -0.32 8.08 1.89
C ILE A 151 -0.43 7.15 3.09
N GLY A 152 -1.58 7.14 3.76
CA GLY A 152 -1.84 6.33 4.96
C GLY A 152 -3.08 5.47 4.82
N LEU A 153 -3.01 4.20 5.24
CA LEU A 153 -4.20 3.39 5.46
C LEU A 153 -4.99 3.92 6.65
N GLY A 154 -6.29 4.08 6.48
CA GLY A 154 -7.23 4.26 7.57
C GLY A 154 -8.60 3.71 7.23
N TYR A 155 -9.54 3.86 8.14
CA TYR A 155 -10.93 3.50 7.94
C TYR A 155 -11.83 4.72 7.87
N THR A 156 -13.06 4.54 7.40
CA THR A 156 -13.99 5.66 7.17
C THR A 156 -14.27 6.42 8.45
N GLY A 157 -14.49 5.72 9.57
CA GLY A 157 -14.70 6.33 10.87
C GLY A 157 -13.51 7.17 11.37
N ASP A 158 -12.28 6.70 11.17
CA ASP A 158 -11.07 7.42 11.59
C ASP A 158 -10.90 8.72 10.80
N ALA A 159 -11.17 8.65 9.48
CA ALA A 159 -11.07 9.81 8.61
C ALA A 159 -12.13 10.87 8.96
N ILE A 160 -13.36 10.46 9.28
CA ILE A 160 -14.41 11.36 9.78
C ILE A 160 -13.96 12.05 11.06
N GLU A 161 -13.42 11.30 12.02
CA GLU A 161 -12.94 11.85 13.28
C GLU A 161 -11.82 12.89 13.07
N LEU A 162 -10.80 12.56 12.26
CA LEU A 162 -9.72 13.49 11.93
C LEU A 162 -10.22 14.72 11.19
N TYR A 163 -11.15 14.54 10.25
CA TYR A 163 -11.75 15.63 9.50
C TYR A 163 -12.53 16.56 10.42
N GLN A 164 -13.29 16.04 11.38
CA GLN A 164 -13.99 16.83 12.40
C GLN A 164 -13.03 17.59 13.32
N LYS A 165 -11.86 17.00 13.65
CA LYS A 165 -10.79 17.64 14.43
C LYS A 165 -9.97 18.68 13.65
N GLY A 166 -10.29 18.91 12.37
CA GLY A 166 -9.70 19.99 11.58
C GLY A 166 -8.65 19.57 10.57
N PHE A 167 -8.35 18.27 10.42
CA PHE A 167 -7.46 17.77 9.36
C PHE A 167 -8.19 17.76 8.00
N LYS A 168 -8.52 18.95 7.49
CA LYS A 168 -9.40 19.16 6.34
C LYS A 168 -8.74 18.88 4.98
N ASN A 169 -7.43 18.70 4.95
CA ASN A 169 -6.67 18.44 3.74
C ASN A 169 -6.56 16.94 3.40
N ILE A 170 -7.10 16.03 4.21
CA ILE A 170 -7.16 14.59 3.91
C ILE A 170 -8.00 14.32 2.65
N ARG A 171 -7.57 13.36 1.84
CA ARG A 171 -8.25 12.96 0.59
C ARG A 171 -8.30 11.44 0.45
N VAL A 172 -9.45 10.89 0.08
CA VAL A 172 -9.57 9.46 -0.28
C VAL A 172 -8.93 9.24 -1.65
N MET A 173 -8.05 8.23 -1.75
CA MET A 173 -7.35 7.90 -3.00
C MET A 173 -7.71 6.51 -3.53
N PHE A 174 -7.63 5.45 -2.71
CA PHE A 174 -7.83 4.07 -3.19
C PHE A 174 -8.68 3.24 -2.21
N PRO A 175 -9.57 2.38 -2.71
CA PRO A 175 -10.24 1.39 -1.89
C PRO A 175 -9.26 0.26 -1.57
N VAL A 176 -9.08 0.00 -0.28
CA VAL A 176 -8.22 -1.09 0.21
C VAL A 176 -9.07 -2.32 0.47
N GLY A 177 -10.12 -2.16 1.27
CA GLY A 177 -10.93 -3.29 1.66
C GLY A 177 -12.28 -2.90 2.21
N VAL A 178 -13.22 -3.83 2.11
CA VAL A 178 -14.46 -3.87 2.86
C VAL A 178 -14.29 -4.89 3.97
N TYR A 179 -14.69 -4.51 5.16
CA TYR A 179 -14.50 -5.26 6.39
C TYR A 179 -15.86 -5.52 7.03
N PRO A 180 -16.71 -6.39 6.42
CA PRO A 180 -18.05 -6.65 6.91
C PRO A 180 -18.01 -7.48 8.18
N GLY A 181 -18.89 -7.17 9.14
CA GLY A 181 -19.12 -8.01 10.30
C GLY A 181 -19.56 -9.41 9.88
N GLN A 182 -18.76 -10.42 10.23
CA GLN A 182 -19.05 -11.83 10.00
C GLN A 182 -19.15 -12.53 11.35
N LEU A 183 -20.34 -13.02 11.69
CA LEU A 183 -20.57 -13.82 12.89
C LEU A 183 -20.55 -15.30 12.52
N PHE A 184 -19.42 -15.95 12.71
CA PHE A 184 -19.26 -17.38 12.50
C PHE A 184 -19.78 -18.16 13.70
N THR A 185 -20.49 -19.24 13.42
CA THR A 185 -20.85 -20.27 14.41
C THR A 185 -20.55 -21.65 13.83
N ARG A 186 -20.58 -22.69 14.67
CA ARG A 186 -20.73 -24.05 14.15
C ARG A 186 -22.06 -24.18 13.39
N ALA A 187 -22.10 -25.04 12.39
CA ALA A 187 -23.32 -25.25 11.59
C ALA A 187 -24.49 -25.75 12.44
N ASP A 188 -24.22 -26.55 13.48
CA ASP A 188 -25.19 -27.13 14.41
C ASP A 188 -25.67 -26.17 15.51
N SER A 189 -25.14 -24.94 15.56
CA SER A 189 -25.52 -23.94 16.55
C SER A 189 -26.99 -23.52 16.41
N ASP A 190 -27.64 -23.25 17.55
CA ASP A 190 -29.01 -22.71 17.62
C ASP A 190 -29.09 -21.19 17.40
N ILE A 191 -27.95 -20.50 17.29
CA ILE A 191 -27.84 -19.06 17.02
C ILE A 191 -28.35 -18.76 15.59
N LYS A 192 -29.31 -17.85 15.48
CA LYS A 192 -29.98 -17.44 14.22
C LYS A 192 -29.95 -15.94 13.96
N SER A 193 -29.65 -15.14 14.98
CA SER A 193 -29.52 -13.68 14.92
C SER A 193 -28.37 -13.22 15.82
N TRP A 194 -28.02 -11.93 15.75
CA TRP A 194 -26.98 -11.40 16.65
C TRP A 194 -27.50 -11.28 18.09
N ARG A 195 -28.80 -11.08 18.30
CA ARG A 195 -29.45 -11.08 19.62
C ARG A 195 -29.31 -12.39 20.38
N ASP A 196 -29.18 -13.51 19.68
CA ASP A 196 -28.97 -14.84 20.29
C ASP A 196 -27.61 -14.98 20.98
N LEU A 197 -26.71 -13.99 20.80
CA LEU A 197 -25.44 -13.87 21.51
C LEU A 197 -25.59 -13.52 22.99
N ASN A 198 -26.79 -13.14 23.45
CA ASN A 198 -27.07 -12.98 24.87
C ASN A 198 -26.74 -14.27 25.64
N GLY A 199 -25.90 -14.14 26.67
CA GLY A 199 -25.47 -15.25 27.51
C GLY A 199 -24.48 -16.23 26.84
N LYS A 200 -24.00 -15.96 25.62
CA LYS A 200 -23.05 -16.80 24.89
C LYS A 200 -21.59 -16.43 25.17
N ALA A 201 -20.67 -17.36 24.92
CA ALA A 201 -19.24 -17.13 24.92
C ALA A 201 -18.75 -16.83 23.49
N ILE A 202 -18.05 -15.71 23.30
CA ILE A 202 -17.74 -15.19 21.97
C ILE A 202 -16.27 -14.78 21.90
N SER A 203 -15.64 -14.99 20.75
CA SER A 203 -14.39 -14.30 20.40
C SER A 203 -14.66 -13.11 19.49
N ILE A 204 -13.88 -12.04 19.62
CA ILE A 204 -14.03 -10.81 18.81
C ILE A 204 -12.74 -10.38 18.10
N GLY A 205 -11.76 -11.28 18.05
CA GLY A 205 -10.46 -11.01 17.44
C GLY A 205 -9.50 -10.31 18.41
N SER A 206 -8.24 -10.16 17.98
CA SER A 206 -7.22 -9.48 18.78
C SER A 206 -7.60 -8.02 19.05
N PRO A 207 -7.15 -7.41 20.16
CA PRO A 207 -7.57 -6.06 20.56
C PRO A 207 -7.33 -4.98 19.49
N ALA A 208 -6.29 -5.14 18.67
CA ALA A 208 -5.92 -4.20 17.61
C ALA A 208 -6.79 -4.34 16.32
N PHE A 209 -7.72 -5.29 16.27
CA PHE A 209 -8.53 -5.52 15.07
C PHE A 209 -9.74 -4.59 15.04
N VAL A 210 -10.07 -4.08 13.84
CA VAL A 210 -11.27 -3.25 13.59
C VAL A 210 -12.55 -3.92 14.08
N ALA A 211 -12.61 -5.26 13.99
CA ALA A 211 -13.72 -6.07 14.48
C ALA A 211 -14.09 -5.79 15.94
N ASN A 212 -13.12 -5.45 16.78
CA ASN A 212 -13.32 -5.26 18.21
C ASN A 212 -14.17 -4.00 18.50
N LYS A 213 -13.80 -2.86 17.90
CA LYS A 213 -14.56 -1.60 18.01
C LYS A 213 -15.97 -1.77 17.44
N MET A 214 -16.06 -2.31 16.23
CA MET A 214 -17.34 -2.56 15.55
C MET A 214 -18.26 -3.43 16.41
N PHE A 215 -17.76 -4.56 16.92
CA PHE A 215 -18.53 -5.46 17.77
C PHE A 215 -19.04 -4.76 19.03
N LYS A 216 -18.15 -4.07 19.76
CA LYS A 216 -18.51 -3.40 21.03
C LYS A 216 -19.58 -2.32 20.82
N GLU A 217 -19.50 -1.54 19.75
CA GLU A 217 -20.49 -0.53 19.41
C GLU A 217 -21.84 -1.15 19.02
N ILE A 218 -21.82 -2.22 18.20
CA ILE A 218 -23.03 -2.96 17.79
C ILE A 218 -23.74 -3.58 18.99
N MET A 219 -23.01 -4.30 19.85
CA MET A 219 -23.59 -4.92 21.06
C MET A 219 -24.23 -3.87 21.97
N LYS A 220 -23.60 -2.69 22.10
CA LYS A 220 -24.14 -1.58 22.91
C LYS A 220 -25.45 -1.04 22.36
N VAL A 221 -25.55 -0.78 21.06
CA VAL A 221 -26.78 -0.20 20.47
C VAL A 221 -27.94 -1.20 20.39
N LEU A 222 -27.63 -2.50 20.31
CA LEU A 222 -28.60 -3.59 20.31
C LEU A 222 -28.95 -4.10 21.72
N ASP A 223 -28.28 -3.63 22.77
CA ASP A 223 -28.39 -4.15 24.16
C ASP A 223 -28.16 -5.66 24.27
N ILE A 224 -27.12 -6.16 23.61
CA ILE A 224 -26.72 -7.58 23.64
C ILE A 224 -25.58 -7.77 24.63
N LYS A 225 -25.73 -8.76 25.51
CA LYS A 225 -24.79 -9.04 26.61
C LYS A 225 -24.29 -10.49 26.54
N PRO A 226 -23.16 -10.74 25.86
CA PRO A 226 -22.48 -12.02 25.93
C PRO A 226 -22.08 -12.35 27.38
N ARG A 227 -22.09 -13.63 27.75
CA ARG A 227 -21.60 -14.08 29.06
C ARG A 227 -20.08 -13.95 29.16
N GLU A 228 -19.39 -14.16 28.03
CA GLU A 228 -17.94 -14.07 27.95
C GLU A 228 -17.53 -13.48 26.60
N VAL A 229 -16.56 -12.57 26.61
CA VAL A 229 -15.95 -11.99 25.41
C VAL A 229 -14.45 -12.21 25.49
N LYS A 230 -13.90 -13.01 24.58
CA LYS A 230 -12.47 -13.30 24.45
C LYS A 230 -11.86 -12.47 23.30
N GLU A 231 -10.66 -11.97 23.50
CA GLU A 231 -9.90 -11.22 22.48
C GLU A 231 -8.71 -12.07 22.03
N LEU A 232 -8.90 -12.86 20.97
CA LEU A 232 -7.96 -13.89 20.52
C LEU A 232 -7.62 -13.73 19.04
N GLY A 233 -6.49 -14.30 18.60
CA GLY A 233 -6.15 -14.39 17.18
C GLY A 233 -7.16 -15.24 16.39
N HIS A 234 -7.12 -15.16 15.06
CA HIS A 234 -8.02 -15.91 14.18
C HIS A 234 -7.96 -17.42 14.44
N GLU A 235 -6.76 -17.98 14.52
CA GLU A 235 -6.52 -19.41 14.72
C GLU A 235 -7.11 -19.92 16.04
N ASP A 236 -6.75 -19.28 17.16
CA ASP A 236 -7.29 -19.62 18.48
C ASP A 236 -8.81 -19.49 18.53
N SER A 237 -9.36 -18.42 17.94
CA SER A 237 -10.81 -18.19 17.91
C SER A 237 -11.54 -19.31 17.17
N PHE A 238 -11.07 -19.70 15.99
CA PHE A 238 -11.69 -20.79 15.23
C PHE A 238 -11.49 -22.16 15.91
N ASN A 239 -10.32 -22.41 16.52
CA ASN A 239 -10.07 -23.65 17.27
C ASN A 239 -11.02 -23.78 18.48
N LEU A 240 -11.23 -22.70 19.23
CA LEU A 240 -12.22 -22.69 20.31
C LEU A 240 -13.65 -22.83 19.78
N LEU A 241 -13.95 -22.27 18.61
CA LEU A 241 -15.29 -22.38 18.01
C LEU A 241 -15.64 -23.82 17.63
N VAL A 242 -14.73 -24.51 16.94
CA VAL A 242 -14.96 -25.89 16.48
C VAL A 242 -14.93 -26.91 17.61
N THR A 243 -14.20 -26.64 18.70
CA THR A 243 -14.22 -27.46 19.93
C THR A 243 -15.43 -27.18 20.83
N GLY A 244 -16.16 -26.09 20.55
CA GLY A 244 -17.30 -25.65 21.35
C GLY A 244 -16.96 -24.96 22.67
N ALA A 245 -15.70 -24.57 22.85
CA ALA A 245 -15.27 -23.73 23.96
C ALA A 245 -15.77 -22.28 23.84
N ILE A 246 -16.14 -21.84 22.63
CA ILE A 246 -16.95 -20.63 22.39
C ILE A 246 -18.12 -20.96 21.46
N ASP A 247 -19.17 -20.15 21.51
CA ASP A 247 -20.41 -20.34 20.75
C ASP A 247 -20.36 -19.63 19.39
N ALA A 248 -19.66 -18.48 19.32
CA ALA A 248 -19.53 -17.69 18.12
C ALA A 248 -18.19 -16.97 18.02
N TYR A 249 -17.80 -16.65 16.79
CA TYR A 249 -16.64 -15.80 16.50
C TYR A 249 -17.05 -14.64 15.58
N PHE A 250 -16.86 -13.40 16.04
CA PHE A 250 -17.05 -12.21 15.24
C PHE A 250 -15.73 -11.73 14.64
N LEU A 251 -15.67 -11.58 13.32
CA LEU A 251 -14.51 -11.06 12.60
C LEU A 251 -14.93 -10.18 11.42
N THR A 252 -14.03 -9.35 10.91
CA THR A 252 -14.32 -8.47 9.77
C THR A 252 -13.51 -8.75 8.50
N ALA A 253 -12.47 -9.58 8.57
CA ALA A 253 -11.63 -9.91 7.41
C ALA A 253 -12.37 -10.79 6.38
N LEU A 254 -12.37 -10.39 5.11
CA LEU A 254 -13.02 -11.11 4.03
C LEU A 254 -12.12 -11.14 2.78
N PRO A 255 -11.73 -12.28 2.19
CA PRO A 255 -11.69 -13.59 2.85
C PRO A 255 -10.77 -13.57 4.07
N ASN A 256 -11.01 -14.48 5.01
CA ASN A 256 -10.06 -14.81 6.06
C ASN A 256 -9.44 -16.20 5.78
N PRO A 257 -8.11 -16.33 5.57
CA PRO A 257 -7.48 -17.61 5.25
C PRO A 257 -7.71 -18.70 6.30
N THR A 258 -7.69 -18.35 7.59
CA THR A 258 -7.99 -19.30 8.67
C THR A 258 -9.43 -19.80 8.58
N ALA A 259 -10.39 -18.91 8.33
CA ALA A 259 -11.78 -19.30 8.12
C ALA A 259 -11.93 -20.23 6.91
N GLN A 260 -11.20 -19.97 5.81
CA GLN A 260 -11.18 -20.83 4.63
C GLN A 260 -10.69 -22.24 4.98
N GLU A 261 -9.53 -22.36 5.64
CA GLU A 261 -8.95 -23.65 6.02
C GLU A 261 -9.87 -24.43 6.97
N ILE A 262 -10.43 -23.77 7.99
CA ILE A 262 -11.30 -24.41 8.97
C ILE A 262 -12.61 -24.87 8.32
N ALA A 263 -13.20 -24.06 7.43
CA ALA A 263 -14.44 -24.40 6.71
C ALA A 263 -14.27 -25.61 5.76
N MET A 264 -13.04 -25.95 5.35
CA MET A 264 -12.78 -27.18 4.59
C MET A 264 -12.87 -28.45 5.47
N ARG A 265 -12.71 -28.32 6.79
CA ARG A 265 -12.58 -29.44 7.72
C ARG A 265 -13.78 -29.58 8.65
N PHE A 266 -14.42 -28.47 9.01
CA PHE A 266 -15.50 -28.41 9.98
C PHE A 266 -16.68 -27.61 9.42
N PRO A 267 -17.92 -28.12 9.55
CA PRO A 267 -19.12 -27.38 9.14
C PRO A 267 -19.30 -26.10 9.95
N LEU A 268 -19.21 -24.95 9.28
CA LEU A 268 -19.46 -23.63 9.83
C LEU A 268 -20.67 -22.99 9.15
N LYS A 269 -21.24 -21.96 9.79
CA LYS A 269 -22.20 -21.04 9.15
C LYS A 269 -21.91 -19.60 9.57
N ILE A 270 -22.36 -18.66 8.74
CA ILE A 270 -22.41 -17.23 9.09
C ILE A 270 -23.85 -16.90 9.47
N VAL A 271 -24.01 -16.24 10.62
CA VAL A 271 -25.31 -15.75 11.10
C VAL A 271 -25.46 -14.28 10.69
N PRO A 272 -26.36 -13.96 9.75
CA PRO A 272 -26.61 -12.57 9.37
C PRO A 272 -27.36 -11.83 10.48
N PRO A 273 -27.19 -10.50 10.57
CA PRO A 273 -28.08 -9.68 11.37
C PRO A 273 -29.50 -9.74 10.79
N SER A 274 -30.48 -9.75 11.67
CA SER A 274 -31.90 -9.63 11.33
C SER A 274 -32.23 -8.23 10.77
N PRO A 275 -33.34 -8.07 10.04
CA PRO A 275 -33.76 -6.77 9.51
C PRO A 275 -33.92 -5.68 10.59
N GLU A 276 -34.40 -6.05 11.78
CA GLU A 276 -34.55 -5.13 12.91
C GLU A 276 -33.17 -4.67 13.43
N GLU A 277 -32.22 -5.60 13.59
CA GLU A 277 -30.86 -5.27 14.02
C GLU A 277 -30.17 -4.35 13.00
N LEU A 278 -30.32 -4.64 11.71
CA LEU A 278 -29.79 -3.80 10.63
C LEU A 278 -30.39 -2.39 10.67
N ALA A 279 -31.69 -2.25 10.91
CA ALA A 279 -32.34 -0.94 11.01
C ALA A 279 -31.77 -0.11 12.17
N ILE A 280 -31.63 -0.72 13.36
CA ILE A 280 -31.04 -0.06 14.53
C ILE A 280 -29.59 0.34 14.29
N ILE A 281 -28.79 -0.56 13.70
CA ILE A 281 -27.38 -0.29 13.41
C ILE A 281 -27.25 0.85 12.41
N LYS A 282 -28.04 0.83 11.32
CA LYS A 282 -28.05 1.89 10.30
C LYS A 282 -28.40 3.26 10.87
N GLU A 283 -29.34 3.32 11.80
CA GLU A 283 -29.75 4.57 12.45
C GLU A 283 -28.69 5.07 13.46
N LYS A 284 -28.19 4.18 14.32
CA LYS A 284 -27.37 4.57 15.47
C LYS A 284 -25.86 4.56 15.22
N LEU A 285 -25.41 3.82 14.22
CA LEU A 285 -24.00 3.66 13.87
C LEU A 285 -23.76 3.99 12.37
N PRO A 286 -24.06 5.22 11.91
CA PRO A 286 -23.90 5.61 10.51
C PRO A 286 -22.46 5.50 9.98
N GLN A 287 -21.47 5.41 10.87
CA GLN A 287 -20.07 5.14 10.53
C GLN A 287 -19.81 3.72 10.01
N PHE A 288 -20.74 2.77 10.22
CA PHE A 288 -20.67 1.41 9.69
C PHE A 288 -21.74 1.21 8.61
N PRO A 289 -21.49 1.67 7.38
CA PRO A 289 -22.43 1.49 6.28
C PRO A 289 -22.81 0.01 6.09
N ILE A 290 -24.05 -0.21 5.68
CA ILE A 290 -24.55 -1.55 5.39
C ILE A 290 -24.08 -1.95 3.99
N PHE A 291 -23.30 -3.03 3.92
CA PHE A 291 -22.78 -3.58 2.68
C PHE A 291 -23.39 -4.96 2.40
N LYS A 292 -23.67 -5.21 1.13
CA LYS A 292 -24.13 -6.52 0.66
C LYS A 292 -22.93 -7.45 0.45
N VAL A 293 -22.84 -8.48 1.27
CA VAL A 293 -21.81 -9.50 1.24
C VAL A 293 -22.30 -10.71 0.46
N ASP A 294 -21.55 -11.11 -0.56
CA ASP A 294 -21.78 -12.35 -1.33
C ASP A 294 -20.67 -13.36 -1.03
N VAL A 295 -20.97 -14.34 -0.17
CA VAL A 295 -20.12 -15.53 0.06
C VAL A 295 -20.70 -16.78 -0.59
N SER A 296 -21.69 -16.62 -1.49
CA SER A 296 -22.40 -17.72 -2.13
C SER A 296 -21.51 -18.56 -3.06
N LYS A 297 -22.00 -19.76 -3.39
CA LYS A 297 -21.41 -20.68 -4.38
C LYS A 297 -19.99 -21.13 -4.04
N GLY A 298 -19.61 -21.13 -2.77
CA GLY A 298 -18.27 -21.53 -2.33
C GLY A 298 -17.14 -20.63 -2.84
N LYS A 299 -17.46 -19.41 -3.30
CA LYS A 299 -16.47 -18.45 -3.84
C LYS A 299 -15.46 -17.99 -2.80
N VAL A 300 -15.85 -18.02 -1.52
CA VAL A 300 -15.07 -17.49 -0.41
C VAL A 300 -14.77 -18.58 0.61
N TYR A 301 -15.80 -19.23 1.16
CA TYR A 301 -15.69 -20.27 2.17
C TYR A 301 -16.40 -21.55 1.71
N GLN A 302 -15.77 -22.71 1.89
CA GLN A 302 -16.38 -23.99 1.54
C GLN A 302 -17.57 -24.28 2.46
N GLY A 303 -18.70 -24.73 1.89
CA GLY A 303 -19.89 -25.12 2.66
C GLY A 303 -20.75 -23.96 3.18
N ILE A 304 -20.36 -22.70 2.94
CA ILE A 304 -21.16 -21.53 3.28
C ILE A 304 -21.71 -20.93 1.98
N ASP A 305 -23.03 -20.93 1.83
CA ASP A 305 -23.72 -20.40 0.66
C ASP A 305 -24.74 -19.34 1.09
N LEU A 306 -24.31 -18.08 1.16
CA LEU A 306 -25.11 -16.98 1.71
C LEU A 306 -24.83 -15.66 1.01
N VAL A 307 -25.90 -14.90 0.77
CA VAL A 307 -25.85 -13.47 0.46
C VAL A 307 -26.59 -12.74 1.56
N TYR A 308 -25.94 -11.77 2.20
CA TYR A 308 -26.52 -11.06 3.35
C TYR A 308 -26.03 -9.62 3.41
N GLU A 309 -26.74 -8.79 4.16
CA GLU A 309 -26.33 -7.43 4.46
C GLU A 309 -25.63 -7.39 5.82
N SER A 310 -24.55 -6.61 5.92
CA SER A 310 -23.78 -6.50 7.14
C SER A 310 -23.25 -5.09 7.35
N PRO A 311 -23.26 -4.55 8.59
CA PRO A 311 -22.48 -3.37 8.89
C PRO A 311 -21.01 -3.63 8.60
N SER A 312 -20.41 -2.70 7.87
CA SER A 312 -19.09 -2.84 7.32
C SER A 312 -18.29 -1.61 7.59
N ASP A 313 -16.98 -1.79 7.69
CA ASP A 313 -16.05 -0.70 7.58
C ASP A 313 -15.38 -0.73 6.22
N PHE A 314 -15.00 0.43 5.71
CA PHE A 314 -14.24 0.58 4.48
C PHE A 314 -12.87 1.12 4.80
N GLY A 315 -11.86 0.35 4.45
CA GLY A 315 -10.46 0.76 4.49
C GLY A 315 -10.09 1.49 3.20
N TRP A 316 -9.41 2.61 3.35
CA TRP A 316 -8.95 3.44 2.26
C TRP A 316 -7.47 3.77 2.43
N LEU A 317 -6.79 3.96 1.31
CA LEU A 317 -5.58 4.76 1.29
C LEU A 317 -6.00 6.23 1.18
N PHE A 318 -5.59 7.01 2.16
CA PHE A 318 -5.76 8.45 2.19
C PHE A 318 -4.46 9.14 1.83
N GLY A 319 -4.53 10.19 1.02
CA GLY A 319 -3.45 11.15 0.84
C GLY A 319 -3.86 12.52 1.36
N THR A 320 -3.20 13.56 0.87
CA THR A 320 -3.60 14.95 1.11
C THR A 320 -3.67 15.74 -0.20
N ASP A 321 -4.21 16.96 -0.13
CA ASP A 321 -4.18 17.96 -1.21
C ASP A 321 -2.77 18.37 -1.67
N LYS A 322 -1.72 17.98 -0.93
CA LYS A 322 -0.32 18.18 -1.33
C LYS A 322 0.10 17.27 -2.49
N ILE A 323 -0.58 16.14 -2.70
CA ILE A 323 -0.34 15.31 -3.88
C ILE A 323 -0.98 16.04 -5.07
N PRO A 324 -0.22 16.41 -6.13
CA PRO A 324 -0.80 17.14 -7.24
C PRO A 324 -1.90 16.33 -7.95
N GLN A 325 -2.94 17.01 -8.44
CA GLN A 325 -4.05 16.39 -9.16
C GLN A 325 -3.59 15.42 -10.25
N GLU A 326 -2.61 15.83 -11.07
CA GLU A 326 -2.06 15.02 -12.16
C GLU A 326 -1.44 13.71 -11.65
N ILE A 327 -0.71 13.76 -10.54
CA ILE A 327 -0.08 12.58 -9.92
C ILE A 327 -1.14 11.65 -9.37
N GLY A 328 -2.13 12.18 -8.64
CA GLY A 328 -3.25 11.38 -8.15
C GLY A 328 -4.06 10.74 -9.28
N TYR A 329 -4.27 11.45 -10.40
CA TYR A 329 -4.96 10.92 -11.57
C TYR A 329 -4.17 9.77 -12.20
N LYS A 330 -2.86 9.96 -12.45
CA LYS A 330 -1.98 8.93 -12.99
C LYS A 330 -1.99 7.66 -12.14
N LEU A 331 -1.85 7.81 -10.83
CA LEU A 331 -1.88 6.68 -9.89
C LEU A 331 -3.24 5.98 -9.89
N PHE A 332 -4.35 6.73 -9.76
CA PHE A 332 -5.68 6.14 -9.71
C PHE A 332 -6.08 5.45 -11.01
N LYS A 333 -5.79 6.08 -12.16
CA LYS A 333 -6.03 5.50 -13.48
C LYS A 333 -5.28 4.18 -13.66
N ALA A 334 -3.98 4.19 -13.40
CA ALA A 334 -3.14 2.99 -13.54
C ALA A 334 -3.64 1.86 -12.64
N TYR A 335 -3.97 2.15 -11.38
CA TYR A 335 -4.63 1.19 -10.49
C TYR A 335 -5.94 0.68 -11.10
N TRP A 336 -6.86 1.58 -11.47
CA TRP A 336 -8.22 1.22 -11.84
C TRP A 336 -8.27 0.34 -13.08
N GLU A 337 -7.47 0.67 -14.09
CA GLU A 337 -7.39 -0.06 -15.35
C GLU A 337 -6.77 -1.46 -15.17
N ASN A 338 -5.89 -1.64 -14.18
CA ASN A 338 -5.19 -2.91 -13.94
C ASN A 338 -5.72 -3.73 -12.75
N ARG A 339 -6.62 -3.20 -11.93
CA ARG A 339 -7.07 -3.82 -10.66
C ARG A 339 -7.62 -5.24 -10.83
N ALA A 340 -8.25 -5.53 -11.97
CA ALA A 340 -8.79 -6.86 -12.26
C ALA A 340 -7.69 -7.93 -12.33
N SER A 341 -6.50 -7.57 -12.82
CA SER A 341 -5.36 -8.49 -12.94
C SER A 341 -4.77 -8.91 -11.60
N VAL A 342 -4.82 -8.01 -10.60
CA VAL A 342 -4.33 -8.27 -9.24
C VAL A 342 -5.39 -8.88 -8.34
N ALA A 343 -6.68 -8.72 -8.67
CA ALA A 343 -7.78 -9.28 -7.89
C ALA A 343 -7.61 -10.79 -7.70
N ALA A 344 -7.50 -11.54 -8.80
CA ALA A 344 -7.38 -13.00 -8.73
C ALA A 344 -6.03 -13.49 -8.18
N LYS A 345 -4.98 -12.66 -8.23
CA LYS A 345 -3.59 -13.08 -7.97
C LYS A 345 -3.09 -12.69 -6.58
N LEU A 346 -3.51 -11.53 -6.08
CA LEU A 346 -2.95 -10.91 -4.89
C LEU A 346 -4.02 -10.66 -3.83
N TYR A 347 -5.15 -10.07 -4.22
CA TYR A 347 -6.20 -9.75 -3.26
C TYR A 347 -7.59 -9.62 -3.91
N PRO A 348 -8.51 -10.59 -3.72
CA PRO A 348 -9.74 -10.75 -4.50
C PRO A 348 -10.70 -9.56 -4.44
N GLN A 349 -10.67 -8.79 -3.35
CA GLN A 349 -11.55 -7.64 -3.20
C GLN A 349 -11.35 -6.57 -4.28
N HIS A 350 -10.16 -6.48 -4.90
CA HIS A 350 -9.95 -5.51 -5.99
C HIS A 350 -10.80 -5.78 -7.23
N GLY A 351 -11.38 -6.98 -7.36
CA GLY A 351 -12.36 -7.33 -8.38
C GLY A 351 -13.79 -6.92 -8.03
N TRP A 352 -14.06 -6.54 -6.77
CA TRP A 352 -15.40 -6.18 -6.29
C TRP A 352 -15.71 -4.70 -6.45
N TRP A 353 -14.66 -3.87 -6.61
CA TRP A 353 -14.82 -2.42 -6.67
C TRP A 353 -15.51 -1.95 -7.95
N THR A 354 -16.55 -1.15 -7.73
CA THR A 354 -17.23 -0.36 -8.75
C THR A 354 -16.85 1.10 -8.58
N LEU A 355 -16.99 1.91 -9.64
CA LEU A 355 -16.73 3.35 -9.52
C LEU A 355 -17.64 4.00 -8.47
N GLY A 356 -18.87 3.48 -8.31
CA GLY A 356 -19.80 3.92 -7.26
C GLY A 356 -19.27 3.69 -5.85
N THR A 357 -18.46 2.65 -5.62
CA THR A 357 -17.82 2.42 -4.31
C THR A 357 -16.98 3.61 -3.87
N MET A 358 -16.35 4.34 -4.81
CA MET A 358 -15.56 5.54 -4.47
C MET A 358 -16.41 6.68 -3.91
N LEU A 359 -17.73 6.62 -3.99
CA LEU A 359 -18.61 7.65 -3.44
C LEU A 359 -18.96 7.39 -1.97
N GLU A 360 -18.65 6.21 -1.44
CA GLU A 360 -18.98 5.77 -0.07
C GLU A 360 -17.91 6.19 0.95
N THR A 361 -17.48 7.45 0.90
CA THR A 361 -16.33 7.95 1.70
C THR A 361 -16.71 8.48 3.08
N GLY A 362 -17.98 8.38 3.48
CA GLY A 362 -18.48 9.01 4.70
C GLY A 362 -18.42 10.55 4.67
N GLY A 363 -18.40 11.15 3.48
CA GLY A 363 -18.34 12.60 3.29
C GLY A 363 -16.92 13.18 3.25
N ILE A 364 -15.89 12.33 3.33
CA ILE A 364 -14.51 12.76 3.15
C ILE A 364 -14.24 13.04 1.66
N PRO A 365 -13.70 14.22 1.29
CA PRO A 365 -13.44 14.53 -0.12
C PRO A 365 -12.52 13.53 -0.80
N LEU A 366 -12.82 13.23 -2.06
CA LEU A 366 -11.95 12.47 -2.94
C LEU A 366 -10.73 13.31 -3.31
N HIS A 367 -9.62 12.64 -3.60
CA HIS A 367 -8.47 13.33 -4.20
C HIS A 367 -8.84 13.90 -5.58
N ALA A 368 -8.35 15.10 -5.92
CA ALA A 368 -8.70 15.79 -7.16
C ALA A 368 -8.48 14.92 -8.41
N GLY A 369 -7.38 14.18 -8.46
CA GLY A 369 -7.10 13.24 -9.56
C GLY A 369 -8.06 12.04 -9.64
N VAL A 370 -8.64 11.60 -8.51
CA VAL A 370 -9.69 10.56 -8.49
C VAL A 370 -10.98 11.14 -9.06
N VAL A 371 -11.36 12.36 -8.63
CA VAL A 371 -12.52 13.08 -9.18
C VAL A 371 -12.40 13.22 -10.70
N GLN A 372 -11.24 13.65 -11.20
CA GLN A 372 -10.98 13.75 -12.63
C GLN A 372 -11.26 12.43 -13.36
N PHE A 373 -10.76 11.31 -12.84
CA PHE A 373 -10.97 9.99 -13.44
C PHE A 373 -12.45 9.55 -13.39
N LEU A 374 -13.14 9.80 -12.27
CA LEU A 374 -14.56 9.48 -12.14
C LEU A 374 -15.41 10.25 -13.17
N LEU A 375 -15.14 11.56 -13.33
CA LEU A 375 -15.82 12.40 -14.31
C LEU A 375 -15.52 11.95 -15.76
N GLU A 376 -14.27 11.58 -16.07
CA GLU A 376 -13.91 10.98 -17.37
C GLU A 376 -14.73 9.71 -17.67
N LYS A 377 -15.04 8.92 -16.64
CA LYS A 377 -15.89 7.72 -16.76
C LYS A 377 -17.39 8.00 -16.62
N ASN A 378 -17.81 9.27 -16.74
CA ASN A 378 -19.20 9.72 -16.66
C ASN A 378 -19.90 9.41 -15.33
N VAL A 379 -19.14 9.32 -14.24
CA VAL A 379 -19.69 9.15 -12.89
C VAL A 379 -20.03 10.52 -12.32
N THR A 380 -21.27 10.72 -11.90
CA THR A 380 -21.67 11.95 -11.20
C THR A 380 -21.08 11.94 -9.80
N VAL A 381 -20.17 12.88 -9.51
CA VAL A 381 -19.55 13.03 -8.19
C VAL A 381 -20.33 14.07 -7.38
N PRO A 382 -20.85 13.72 -6.19
CA PRO A 382 -21.52 14.69 -5.31
C PRO A 382 -20.61 15.87 -4.96
N GLN A 383 -21.18 17.08 -4.91
CA GLN A 383 -20.41 18.32 -4.71
C GLN A 383 -19.58 18.33 -3.42
N ASN A 384 -20.08 17.69 -2.34
CA ASN A 384 -19.36 17.58 -1.07
C ASN A 384 -18.14 16.66 -1.14
N LEU A 385 -18.01 15.84 -2.18
CA LEU A 385 -16.86 14.95 -2.40
C LEU A 385 -15.83 15.55 -3.37
N ILE A 386 -16.17 16.64 -4.07
CA ILE A 386 -15.25 17.36 -4.95
C ILE A 386 -14.40 18.30 -4.07
N PRO A 387 -13.08 18.13 -4.03
CA PRO A 387 -12.23 18.95 -3.19
C PRO A 387 -12.03 20.35 -3.80
N PRO A 388 -11.79 21.38 -2.99
CA PRO A 388 -11.69 22.76 -3.47
C PRO A 388 -10.54 23.01 -4.44
N GLU A 389 -9.47 22.20 -4.39
CA GLU A 389 -8.31 22.30 -5.28
C GLU A 389 -8.50 21.64 -6.66
N PHE A 390 -9.64 20.98 -6.90
CA PHE A 390 -9.91 20.33 -8.19
C PHE A 390 -9.98 21.36 -9.33
N LYS A 391 -9.22 21.09 -10.40
CA LYS A 391 -9.22 21.85 -11.66
C LYS A 391 -9.89 20.99 -12.73
N GLY A 392 -11.03 21.47 -13.24
CA GLY A 392 -11.86 20.77 -14.23
C GLY A 392 -11.18 20.51 -15.56
#